data_AF-A0AA43XJX3-F1
#
_entry.id   AF-A0AA43XJX3-F1
#
_cell.length_a   1.000
_cell.length_b   1.000
_cell.length_c   1.000
_cell.angle_alpha   90.00
_cell.angle_beta   90.00
_cell.angle_gamma   90.00
#
_symmetry.space_group_name_H-M   'P 1'
#
loop_
_entity.id
_entity.type
_entity.pdbx_description
1 polymer ?
#
loop_
_entity_poly.entity_id
_entity_poly.type
_entity_poly.pdbx_seq_one_letter_code
_entity_poly.pdbx_strand_id
1 'polypeptide(L)'
;MMAKHLSYDDRLDIEKYLKSNYSLSEIARELNRHKSTISREITIRSRTVKKGCYGRNYNACIHRYSCESDRVCSDKKCSRKYKHCKFCGRCNDYCEYFRVDHCEKLQSTPYVCNGCEDRRRCTLTKFIYDATTAHKSYEELLVESRIGIESSPEEIKKLDEFIKPLVNNGQSVHHILVNNKDKIMVSEKTIYKYIEIGALSVKNIDLPRKVRYRPRRKVQRGYKVDKKCLEGRRYDDYLAFIEENKDISVVQMDSVEGNKGGKVLLTIHFVDVSFMLMFLRDANDAKSVEECFQMIVDASGSEYYKRLFPVILTDNGSEF
;
A
#
# COMPACT_ATOMS: atom_id res chain seq x y z
N MET A 1 9.57 4.43 -14.15
CA MET A 1 9.56 4.54 -12.68
C MET A 1 8.15 4.28 -12.18
N MET A 2 7.93 3.22 -11.40
CA MET A 2 6.62 3.00 -10.76
C MET A 2 6.32 4.16 -9.81
N ALA A 3 5.12 4.72 -9.90
CA ALA A 3 4.69 5.80 -9.03
C ALA A 3 4.61 5.28 -7.58
N LYS A 4 5.65 5.55 -6.79
CA LYS A 4 5.72 5.15 -5.39
C LYS A 4 4.67 5.95 -4.61
N HIS A 5 3.81 5.25 -3.88
CA HIS A 5 2.81 5.88 -3.02
C HIS A 5 3.48 6.80 -1.99
N LEU A 6 2.74 7.82 -1.55
CA LEU A 6 3.17 8.66 -0.43
C LEU A 6 3.20 7.82 0.84
N SER A 7 4.29 7.90 1.59
CA SER A 7 4.41 7.29 2.92
C SER A 7 3.56 8.05 3.96
N TYR A 8 3.55 7.59 5.22
CA TYR A 8 2.97 8.39 6.31
C TYR A 8 3.84 9.62 6.60
N ASP A 9 5.16 9.46 6.61
CA ASP A 9 6.13 10.54 6.83
C ASP A 9 6.01 11.62 5.75
N ASP A 10 5.86 11.23 4.47
CA ASP A 10 5.62 12.17 3.36
C ASP A 10 4.40 13.06 3.67
N ARG A 11 3.34 12.50 4.27
CA ARG A 11 2.12 13.25 4.61
C ARG A 11 2.29 14.15 5.82
N LEU A 12 3.05 13.70 6.84
CA LEU A 12 3.42 14.54 7.98
C LEU A 12 4.19 15.77 7.52
N ASP A 13 5.13 15.59 6.59
CA ASP A 13 5.89 16.68 5.99
C ASP A 13 5.01 17.61 5.15
N ILE A 14 4.09 17.08 4.32
CA ILE A 14 3.10 17.91 3.62
C ILE A 14 2.33 18.79 4.62
N GLU A 15 1.82 18.22 5.71
CA GLU A 15 1.09 18.98 6.73
C GLU A 15 1.95 20.08 7.35
N LYS A 16 3.20 19.77 7.70
CA LYS A 16 4.18 20.71 8.27
C LYS A 16 4.47 21.87 7.31
N TYR A 17 4.75 21.57 6.03
CA TYR A 17 5.04 22.59 5.03
C TYR A 17 3.83 23.47 4.72
N LEU A 18 2.63 22.89 4.67
CA LEU A 18 1.38 23.65 4.52
C LEU A 18 1.10 24.60 5.68
N LYS A 19 1.48 24.23 6.92
CA LYS A 19 1.42 25.14 8.08
C LYS A 19 2.44 26.28 7.98
N SER A 20 3.55 26.04 7.28
CA SER A 20 4.64 26.99 7.08
C SER A 20 4.49 27.83 5.80
N ASN A 21 3.31 27.77 5.13
CA ASN A 21 2.99 28.49 3.90
C ASN A 21 3.90 28.19 2.69
N TYR A 22 4.46 26.99 2.61
CA TYR A 22 5.19 26.55 1.41
C TYR A 22 4.23 26.40 0.23
N SER A 23 4.70 26.78 -0.96
CA SER A 23 4.00 26.53 -2.22
C SER A 23 4.04 25.04 -2.58
N LEU A 24 3.09 24.60 -3.41
CA LEU A 24 3.07 23.21 -3.89
C LEU A 24 4.35 22.83 -4.67
N SER A 25 5.01 23.79 -5.32
CA SER A 25 6.27 23.58 -6.02
C SER A 25 7.42 23.33 -5.05
N GLU A 26 7.46 24.05 -3.92
CA GLU A 26 8.48 23.85 -2.89
C GLU A 26 8.28 22.51 -2.19
N ILE A 27 7.05 22.17 -1.79
CA ILE A 27 6.72 20.88 -1.17
C ILE A 27 7.12 19.71 -2.09
N ALA A 28 6.83 19.84 -3.39
CA ALA A 28 7.19 18.85 -4.40
C ALA A 28 8.72 18.62 -4.47
N ARG A 29 9.50 19.70 -4.40
CA ARG A 29 10.96 19.65 -4.41
C ARG A 29 11.53 19.02 -3.13
N GLU A 30 11.04 19.42 -1.96
CA GLU A 30 11.51 18.87 -0.67
C GLU A 30 11.23 17.37 -0.54
N LEU A 31 10.08 16.91 -1.03
CA LEU A 31 9.70 15.50 -0.96
C LEU A 31 10.17 14.66 -2.15
N ASN A 32 10.86 15.27 -3.12
CA ASN A 32 11.21 14.66 -4.40
C ASN A 32 10.00 13.95 -5.07
N ARG A 33 8.85 14.65 -5.09
CA ARG A 33 7.59 14.17 -5.69
C ARG A 33 7.12 15.13 -6.77
N HIS A 34 6.38 14.61 -7.73
CA HIS A 34 5.76 15.47 -8.74
C HIS A 34 4.70 16.40 -8.12
N LYS A 35 4.67 17.67 -8.53
CA LYS A 35 3.73 18.69 -8.03
C LYS A 35 2.26 18.26 -8.13
N SER A 36 1.89 17.57 -9.22
CA SER A 36 0.51 17.07 -9.39
C SER A 36 0.15 15.96 -8.40
N THR A 37 1.12 15.22 -7.87
CA THR A 37 0.88 14.22 -6.82
C THR A 37 0.55 14.91 -5.49
N ILE A 38 1.33 15.93 -5.12
CA ILE A 38 1.08 16.74 -3.91
C ILE A 38 -0.27 17.46 -4.02
N SER A 39 -0.54 18.08 -5.17
CA SER A 39 -1.82 18.77 -5.42
C SER A 39 -3.01 17.83 -5.25
N ARG A 40 -3.00 16.67 -5.93
CA ARG A 40 -4.07 15.67 -5.82
C ARG A 40 -4.24 15.13 -4.41
N GLU A 41 -3.14 14.83 -3.72
CA GLU A 41 -3.18 14.37 -2.33
C GLU A 41 -3.90 15.39 -1.45
N ILE A 42 -3.53 16.67 -1.54
CA ILE A 42 -4.14 17.73 -0.73
C ILE A 42 -5.61 17.90 -1.10
N THR A 43 -5.95 17.99 -2.38
CA THR A 43 -7.34 18.21 -2.81
C THR A 43 -8.26 17.04 -2.42
N ILE A 44 -7.80 15.80 -2.57
CA ILE A 44 -8.61 14.59 -2.31
C ILE A 44 -8.73 14.32 -0.81
N ARG A 45 -7.65 14.53 -0.04
CA ARG A 45 -7.56 14.06 1.36
C ARG A 45 -7.77 15.16 2.40
N SER A 46 -7.94 16.42 1.99
CA SER A 46 -8.29 17.49 2.93
C SER A 46 -9.72 17.36 3.43
N ARG A 47 -9.92 17.68 4.71
CA ARG A 47 -11.25 17.64 5.35
C ARG A 47 -11.91 19.00 5.42
N THR A 48 -13.23 19.00 5.26
CA THR A 48 -14.08 20.17 5.47
C THR A 48 -14.40 20.35 6.95
N VAL A 49 -14.12 21.53 7.48
CA VAL A 49 -14.32 21.87 8.89
C VAL A 49 -15.24 23.08 9.02
N LYS A 50 -16.46 22.85 9.51
CA LYS A 50 -17.49 23.86 9.80
C LYS A 50 -17.36 24.39 11.23
N LYS A 51 -16.24 25.07 11.52
CA LYS A 51 -15.95 25.64 12.84
C LYS A 51 -15.71 27.14 12.75
N GLY A 52 -16.31 27.90 13.66
CA GLY A 52 -16.07 29.34 13.81
C GLY A 52 -14.70 29.67 14.40
N CYS A 53 -14.53 30.91 14.83
CA CYS A 53 -13.31 31.36 15.48
C CYS A 53 -13.54 31.62 16.98
N TYR A 54 -12.50 32.02 17.70
CA TYR A 54 -12.66 32.37 19.11
C TYR A 54 -13.72 33.46 19.27
N GLY A 55 -14.71 33.22 20.14
CA GLY A 55 -15.81 34.15 20.40
C GLY A 55 -16.86 34.30 19.29
N ARG A 56 -16.76 33.57 18.16
CA ARG A 56 -17.76 33.62 17.08
C ARG A 56 -18.13 32.22 16.59
N ASN A 57 -19.42 32.01 16.38
CA ASN A 57 -19.91 30.76 15.80
C ASN A 57 -19.48 30.61 14.33
N TYR A 58 -19.52 29.38 13.84
CA TYR A 58 -19.43 29.12 12.41
C TYR A 58 -20.59 29.86 11.72
N ASN A 59 -20.25 30.67 10.72
CA ASN A 59 -21.22 31.39 9.92
C ASN A 59 -20.63 31.56 8.53
N ALA A 60 -21.18 30.79 7.58
CA ALA A 60 -20.76 30.79 6.18
C ALA A 60 -21.65 31.67 5.30
N CYS A 61 -22.51 32.51 5.89
CA CYS A 61 -23.38 33.39 5.14
C CYS A 61 -22.57 34.56 4.54
N ILE A 62 -22.85 34.93 3.30
CA ILE A 62 -22.29 36.14 2.67
C ILE A 62 -22.72 37.41 3.40
N HIS A 63 -23.92 37.41 3.99
CA HIS A 63 -24.46 38.53 4.77
C HIS A 63 -24.03 38.51 6.25
N ARG A 64 -23.07 37.67 6.66
CA ARG A 64 -22.68 37.47 8.07
C ARG A 64 -22.20 38.72 8.82
N TYR A 65 -21.84 39.79 8.12
CA TYR A 65 -21.39 41.04 8.76
C TYR A 65 -22.51 42.09 8.87
N SER A 66 -23.43 42.13 7.90
CA SER A 66 -24.45 43.16 7.75
C SER A 66 -25.89 42.68 7.95
N CYS A 67 -26.13 41.38 8.12
CA CYS A 67 -27.48 40.84 8.28
C CYS A 67 -28.16 41.42 9.54
N GLU A 68 -29.30 42.07 9.31
CA GLU A 68 -30.12 42.70 10.34
C GLU A 68 -31.21 41.78 10.89
N SER A 69 -31.50 40.68 10.20
CA SER A 69 -32.48 39.67 10.62
C SER A 69 -32.18 39.17 12.03
N ASP A 70 -33.21 39.06 12.84
CA ASP A 70 -33.14 38.50 14.18
C ASP A 70 -34.13 37.33 14.35
N ARG A 71 -33.91 36.53 15.39
CA ARG A 71 -34.79 35.41 15.79
C ARG A 71 -35.10 34.38 14.69
N VAL A 72 -34.20 34.24 13.70
CA VAL A 72 -34.26 33.21 12.64
C VAL A 72 -34.30 31.77 13.16
N CYS A 73 -33.77 31.52 14.37
CA CYS A 73 -33.91 30.23 15.05
C CYS A 73 -35.17 30.23 15.92
N SER A 74 -36.12 29.33 15.64
CA SER A 74 -37.30 29.11 16.48
C SER A 74 -36.97 28.50 17.86
N ASP A 75 -35.71 28.16 18.10
CA ASP A 75 -35.25 27.54 19.34
C ASP A 75 -35.10 28.59 20.46
N LYS A 76 -35.84 28.39 21.56
CA LYS A 76 -35.83 29.23 22.77
C LYS A 76 -34.44 29.35 23.43
N LYS A 77 -33.46 28.55 22.98
CA LYS A 77 -32.05 28.59 23.42
C LYS A 77 -31.19 29.64 22.73
N CYS A 78 -31.71 30.38 21.74
CA CYS A 78 -31.01 31.53 21.18
C CYS A 78 -30.95 32.67 22.21
N SER A 79 -29.91 32.64 23.06
CA SER A 79 -29.66 33.66 24.09
C SER A 79 -29.69 35.09 23.53
N ARG A 80 -29.93 36.12 24.36
CA ARG A 80 -29.91 37.54 23.96
C ARG A 80 -28.68 37.95 23.13
N LYS A 81 -27.53 37.28 23.33
CA LYS A 81 -26.27 37.49 22.60
C LYS A 81 -26.29 36.99 21.15
N TYR A 82 -27.14 36.01 20.84
CA TYR A 82 -27.25 35.36 19.53
C TYR A 82 -28.59 35.61 18.84
N LYS A 83 -29.35 36.62 19.30
CA LYS A 83 -30.65 36.98 18.73
C LYS A 83 -30.53 37.41 17.25
N HIS A 84 -29.44 38.06 16.87
CA HIS A 84 -29.20 38.48 15.49
C HIS A 84 -28.57 37.34 14.67
N CYS A 85 -29.02 37.13 13.42
CA CYS A 85 -28.54 36.03 12.56
C CYS A 85 -27.03 36.03 12.43
N LYS A 86 -26.40 37.22 12.30
CA LYS A 86 -24.95 37.37 12.20
C LYS A 86 -24.14 36.67 13.30
N PHE A 87 -24.71 36.55 14.51
CA PHE A 87 -24.09 35.88 15.64
C PHE A 87 -24.67 34.49 15.91
N CYS A 88 -25.80 34.14 15.30
CA CYS A 88 -26.47 32.87 15.50
C CYS A 88 -25.67 31.72 14.88
N GLY A 89 -25.33 30.71 15.70
CA GLY A 89 -24.62 29.51 15.23
C GLY A 89 -25.46 28.55 14.40
N ARG A 90 -26.74 28.86 14.21
CA ARG A 90 -27.67 28.12 13.33
C ARG A 90 -28.22 28.98 12.19
N CYS A 91 -27.63 30.16 11.95
CA CYS A 91 -28.02 31.04 10.83
C CYS A 91 -27.93 30.28 9.49
N ASN A 92 -26.95 29.38 9.34
CA ASN A 92 -26.78 28.54 8.17
C ASN A 92 -27.94 27.56 7.87
N ASP A 93 -28.69 27.14 8.89
CA ASP A 93 -29.71 26.10 8.73
C ASP A 93 -31.13 26.69 8.66
N TYR A 94 -31.36 27.85 9.29
CA TYR A 94 -32.71 28.42 9.48
C TYR A 94 -32.92 29.80 8.88
N CYS A 95 -31.87 30.50 8.42
CA CYS A 95 -32.07 31.80 7.79
C CYS A 95 -32.55 31.62 6.35
N GLU A 96 -33.73 32.16 6.04
CA GLU A 96 -34.29 32.14 4.68
C GLU A 96 -33.40 32.86 3.65
N TYR A 97 -32.71 33.91 4.10
CA TYR A 97 -31.76 34.68 3.26
C TYR A 97 -30.34 34.11 3.27
N PHE A 98 -30.14 32.90 3.79
CA PHE A 98 -28.83 32.28 3.81
C PHE A 98 -28.29 32.07 2.39
N ARG A 99 -27.10 32.61 2.13
CA ARG A 99 -26.33 32.35 0.91
C ARG A 99 -24.90 32.02 1.30
N VAL A 100 -24.38 30.91 0.80
CA VAL A 100 -23.03 30.44 1.13
C VAL A 100 -22.00 31.42 0.56
N ASP A 101 -21.07 31.86 1.40
CA ASP A 101 -19.87 32.56 1.00
C ASP A 101 -18.69 31.58 0.91
N HIS A 102 -18.04 31.59 -0.24
CA HIS A 102 -16.89 30.76 -0.55
C HIS A 102 -15.62 31.59 -0.40
N CYS A 103 -14.65 31.08 0.37
CA CYS A 103 -13.39 31.78 0.55
C CYS A 103 -12.58 31.81 -0.76
N GLU A 104 -12.33 32.99 -1.32
CA GLU A 104 -11.53 33.19 -2.54
C GLU A 104 -10.10 32.62 -2.40
N LYS A 105 -9.51 32.67 -1.20
CA LYS A 105 -8.18 32.10 -0.92
C LYS A 105 -8.12 30.58 -1.14
N LEU A 106 -9.25 29.89 -1.17
CA LEU A 106 -9.31 28.44 -1.46
C LEU A 106 -9.40 28.14 -2.96
N GLN A 107 -9.61 29.14 -3.82
CA GLN A 107 -9.58 28.96 -5.27
C GLN A 107 -8.15 28.92 -5.83
N SER A 108 -7.16 29.32 -5.02
CA SER A 108 -5.75 29.29 -5.35
C SER A 108 -4.98 28.26 -4.51
N THR A 109 -3.83 27.84 -5.01
CA THR A 109 -2.95 26.91 -4.30
C THR A 109 -2.52 27.50 -2.95
N PRO A 110 -2.49 26.71 -1.85
CA PRO A 110 -2.60 25.25 -1.79
C PRO A 110 -4.02 24.71 -1.49
N TYR A 111 -5.09 25.48 -1.71
CA TYR A 111 -6.49 25.06 -1.53
C TYR A 111 -6.89 24.69 -0.09
N VAL A 112 -6.05 25.02 0.90
CA VAL A 112 -6.26 24.68 2.31
C VAL A 112 -5.98 25.85 3.23
N CYS A 113 -6.51 25.79 4.45
CA CYS A 113 -6.41 26.81 5.48
C CYS A 113 -5.24 26.58 6.46
N ASN A 114 -4.38 25.58 6.24
CA ASN A 114 -3.37 25.16 7.22
C ASN A 114 -2.51 26.32 7.72
N GLY A 115 -1.92 27.12 6.81
CA GLY A 115 -1.12 28.30 7.11
C GLY A 115 -1.84 29.65 6.93
N CYS A 116 -3.17 29.66 6.75
CA CYS A 116 -3.92 30.88 6.52
C CYS A 116 -3.89 31.83 7.73
N GLU A 117 -3.39 33.05 7.54
CA GLU A 117 -3.24 34.08 8.59
C GLU A 117 -4.58 34.49 9.22
N ASP A 118 -5.63 34.59 8.40
CA ASP A 118 -6.97 34.99 8.83
C ASP A 118 -7.74 33.86 9.54
N ARG A 119 -7.17 32.65 9.61
CA ARG A 119 -7.86 31.47 10.16
C ARG A 119 -8.38 31.70 11.58
N ARG A 120 -7.68 32.51 12.38
CA ARG A 120 -8.04 32.86 13.76
C ARG A 120 -9.24 33.80 13.87
N ARG A 121 -9.64 34.48 12.80
CA ARG A 121 -10.79 35.41 12.75
C ARG A 121 -11.88 34.96 11.76
N CYS A 122 -11.57 33.97 10.92
CA CYS A 122 -12.45 33.45 9.89
C CYS A 122 -13.58 32.58 10.47
N THR A 123 -14.83 32.90 10.11
CA THR A 123 -16.02 32.12 10.47
C THR A 123 -16.52 31.21 9.35
N LEU A 124 -15.92 31.28 8.16
CA LEU A 124 -16.26 30.46 6.99
C LEU A 124 -15.82 29.00 7.17
N THR A 125 -16.30 28.16 6.24
CA THR A 125 -15.89 26.77 6.07
C THR A 125 -14.38 26.71 5.81
N LYS A 126 -13.69 25.81 6.52
CA LYS A 126 -12.25 25.63 6.40
C LYS A 126 -11.96 24.30 5.71
N PHE A 127 -10.92 24.28 4.89
CA PHE A 127 -10.35 23.05 4.35
C PHE A 127 -9.03 22.83 5.05
N ILE A 128 -8.85 21.69 5.70
CA ILE A 128 -7.66 21.41 6.51
C ILE A 128 -7.07 20.09 6.04
N TYR A 129 -5.80 20.10 5.68
CA TYR A 129 -5.02 18.89 5.48
C TYR A 129 -4.50 18.41 6.84
N ASP A 130 -4.71 17.14 7.16
CA ASP A 130 -4.27 16.51 8.39
C ASP A 130 -3.71 15.13 8.03
N ALA A 131 -2.43 14.89 8.32
CA ALA A 131 -1.70 13.75 7.82
C ALA A 131 -2.30 12.42 8.30
N THR A 132 -2.76 12.38 9.54
CA THR A 132 -3.34 11.18 10.17
C THR A 132 -4.64 10.79 9.48
N THR A 133 -5.55 11.74 9.29
CA THR A 133 -6.81 11.49 8.57
C THR A 133 -6.58 11.19 7.09
N ALA A 134 -5.64 11.88 6.44
CA ALA A 134 -5.28 11.63 5.05
C ALA A 134 -4.70 10.22 4.83
N HIS A 135 -3.83 9.78 5.73
CA HIS A 135 -3.24 8.44 5.67
C HIS A 135 -4.29 7.35 5.90
N LYS A 136 -5.13 7.51 6.93
CA LYS A 136 -6.23 6.57 7.18
C LYS A 136 -7.17 6.45 5.98
N SER A 137 -7.55 7.58 5.38
CA SER A 137 -8.39 7.60 4.17
C SER A 137 -7.71 6.93 2.97
N TYR A 138 -6.37 7.01 2.86
CA TYR A 138 -5.60 6.29 1.86
C TYR A 138 -5.60 4.77 2.11
N GLU A 139 -5.41 4.32 3.34
CA GLU A 139 -5.48 2.91 3.71
C GLU A 139 -6.88 2.32 3.48
N GLU A 140 -7.93 3.06 3.86
CA GLU A 140 -9.32 2.68 3.61
C GLU A 140 -9.56 2.48 2.10
N LEU A 141 -9.13 3.43 1.25
CA LEU A 141 -9.25 3.30 -0.21
C LEU A 141 -8.46 2.10 -0.76
N LEU A 142 -7.26 1.84 -0.25
CA LEU A 142 -6.47 0.66 -0.65
C LEU A 142 -7.20 -0.65 -0.31
N VAL A 143 -7.89 -0.69 0.82
CA VAL A 143 -8.68 -1.85 1.24
C VAL A 143 -9.93 -1.96 0.37
N GLU A 144 -10.72 -0.90 0.22
CA GLU A 144 -11.95 -0.86 -0.58
C GLU A 144 -11.69 -1.23 -2.05
N SER A 145 -10.63 -0.71 -2.66
CA SER A 145 -10.27 -1.08 -4.05
C SER A 145 -9.95 -2.57 -4.24
N ARG A 146 -9.68 -3.30 -3.16
CA ARG A 146 -9.40 -4.75 -3.15
C ARG A 146 -10.56 -5.57 -2.58
N ILE A 147 -11.55 -4.90 -1.99
CA ILE A 147 -12.81 -5.47 -1.53
C ILE A 147 -13.82 -5.32 -2.67
N GLY A 148 -13.93 -6.39 -3.44
CA GLY A 148 -14.88 -6.49 -4.52
C GLY A 148 -14.94 -7.90 -5.05
N ILE A 149 -16.11 -8.25 -5.57
CA ILE A 149 -16.29 -9.36 -6.48
C ILE A 149 -16.15 -8.74 -7.87
N GLU A 150 -15.13 -9.15 -8.61
CA GLU A 150 -14.89 -8.65 -9.97
C GLU A 150 -15.99 -9.12 -10.95
N SER A 151 -16.64 -10.24 -10.61
CA SER A 151 -17.72 -10.84 -11.39
C SER A 151 -19.04 -10.10 -11.24
N SER A 152 -19.82 -10.04 -12.33
CA SER A 152 -21.16 -9.46 -12.31
C SER A 152 -22.13 -10.30 -11.45
N PRO A 153 -23.24 -9.71 -10.94
CA PRO A 153 -24.26 -10.48 -10.23
C PRO A 153 -24.80 -11.68 -11.01
N GLU A 154 -24.92 -11.55 -12.34
CA GLU A 154 -25.38 -12.62 -13.23
C GLU A 154 -24.34 -13.75 -13.36
N GLU A 155 -23.05 -13.41 -13.42
CA GLU A 155 -21.96 -14.38 -13.45
C GLU A 155 -21.86 -15.15 -12.13
N ILE A 156 -21.99 -14.45 -11.00
CA ILE A 156 -22.03 -15.07 -9.67
C ILE A 156 -23.20 -16.04 -9.58
N LYS A 157 -24.39 -15.64 -10.06
CA LYS A 157 -25.58 -16.48 -10.05
C LYS A 157 -25.41 -17.74 -10.89
N LYS A 158 -24.89 -17.63 -12.11
CA LYS A 158 -24.58 -18.79 -12.98
C LYS A 158 -23.57 -19.73 -12.33
N LEU A 159 -22.54 -19.16 -11.71
CA LEU A 159 -21.53 -19.91 -10.99
C LEU A 159 -22.12 -20.65 -9.78
N ASP A 160 -23.01 -20.00 -9.02
CA ASP A 160 -23.69 -20.59 -7.87
C ASP A 160 -24.62 -21.74 -8.27
N GLU A 161 -25.46 -21.53 -9.28
CA GLU A 161 -26.35 -22.56 -9.84
C GLU A 161 -25.58 -23.79 -10.33
N PHE A 162 -24.35 -23.60 -10.81
CA PHE A 162 -23.49 -24.69 -11.26
C PHE A 162 -22.77 -25.42 -10.12
N ILE A 163 -22.17 -24.69 -9.18
CA ILE A 163 -21.33 -25.26 -8.11
C ILE A 163 -22.18 -25.92 -7.03
N LYS A 164 -23.30 -25.31 -6.64
CA LYS A 164 -24.16 -25.77 -5.54
C LYS A 164 -24.60 -27.23 -5.65
N PRO A 165 -25.18 -27.72 -6.76
CA PRO A 165 -25.59 -29.12 -6.86
C PRO A 165 -24.40 -30.10 -6.76
N LEU A 166 -23.23 -29.73 -7.30
CA LEU A 166 -22.04 -30.59 -7.29
C LEU A 166 -21.41 -30.68 -5.90
N VAL A 167 -21.38 -29.57 -5.15
CA VAL A 167 -20.94 -29.58 -3.75
C VAL A 167 -21.90 -30.38 -2.88
N ASN A 168 -23.22 -30.25 -3.09
CA ASN A 168 -24.22 -31.05 -2.38
C ASN A 168 -24.08 -32.56 -2.66
N ASN A 169 -23.58 -32.93 -3.84
CA ASN A 169 -23.21 -34.31 -4.19
C ASN A 169 -21.85 -34.76 -3.59
N GLY A 170 -21.26 -33.96 -2.71
CA GLY A 170 -20.02 -34.28 -2.00
C GLY A 170 -18.73 -34.01 -2.78
N GLN A 171 -18.79 -33.37 -3.95
CA GLN A 171 -17.60 -33.04 -4.73
C GLN A 171 -16.83 -31.86 -4.12
N SER A 172 -15.49 -31.94 -4.16
CA SER A 172 -14.65 -30.80 -3.77
C SER A 172 -14.61 -29.73 -4.86
N VAL A 173 -14.39 -28.47 -4.49
CA VAL A 173 -14.25 -27.35 -5.45
C VAL A 173 -13.15 -27.63 -6.47
N HIS A 174 -12.03 -28.20 -6.04
CA HIS A 174 -10.95 -28.63 -6.93
C HIS A 174 -11.44 -29.63 -7.99
N HIS A 175 -12.16 -30.67 -7.58
CA HIS A 175 -12.70 -31.70 -8.48
C HIS A 175 -13.70 -31.11 -9.49
N ILE A 176 -14.57 -30.21 -9.02
CA ILE A 176 -15.53 -29.50 -9.87
C ILE A 176 -14.82 -28.71 -10.96
N LEU A 177 -13.76 -27.97 -10.60
CA LEU A 177 -12.97 -27.17 -11.53
C LEU A 177 -12.21 -28.02 -12.54
N VAL A 178 -11.53 -29.07 -12.11
CA VAL A 178 -10.73 -29.92 -13.00
C VAL A 178 -11.60 -30.57 -14.07
N ASN A 179 -12.80 -31.04 -13.73
CA ASN A 179 -13.71 -31.68 -14.66
C ASN A 179 -14.52 -30.69 -15.52
N ASN A 180 -14.51 -29.40 -15.19
CA ASN A 180 -15.34 -28.39 -15.86
C ASN A 180 -14.55 -27.12 -16.21
N LYS A 181 -13.26 -27.26 -16.53
CA LYS A 181 -12.37 -26.13 -16.88
C LYS A 181 -12.93 -25.26 -18.01
N ASP A 182 -13.59 -25.88 -18.99
CA ASP A 182 -14.13 -25.17 -20.15
C ASP A 182 -15.39 -24.34 -19.81
N LYS A 183 -16.04 -24.62 -18.68
CA LYS A 183 -17.27 -23.93 -18.23
C LYS A 183 -17.03 -22.94 -17.11
N ILE A 184 -15.97 -23.12 -16.32
CA ILE A 184 -15.64 -22.25 -15.18
C ILE A 184 -14.40 -21.44 -15.51
N MET A 185 -14.60 -20.16 -15.82
CA MET A 185 -13.51 -19.23 -16.17
C MET A 185 -12.84 -18.57 -14.96
N VAL A 186 -13.21 -18.96 -13.73
CA VAL A 186 -12.65 -18.42 -12.48
C VAL A 186 -11.71 -19.41 -11.81
N SER A 187 -10.69 -18.90 -11.13
CA SER A 187 -9.72 -19.74 -10.42
C SER A 187 -10.33 -20.41 -9.17
N GLU A 188 -9.74 -21.53 -8.74
CA GLU A 188 -10.08 -22.20 -7.48
C GLU A 188 -10.03 -21.28 -6.27
N LYS A 189 -9.01 -20.42 -6.23
CA LYS A 189 -8.83 -19.44 -5.17
C LYS A 189 -9.97 -18.41 -5.15
N THR A 190 -10.46 -18.00 -6.32
CA THR A 190 -11.59 -17.08 -6.47
C THR A 190 -12.88 -17.70 -5.95
N ILE A 191 -13.16 -18.97 -6.27
CA ILE A 191 -14.35 -19.68 -5.77
C ILE A 191 -14.31 -19.79 -4.24
N TYR A 192 -13.18 -20.19 -3.65
CA TYR A 192 -13.06 -20.24 -2.20
C TYR A 192 -13.24 -18.86 -1.56
N LYS A 193 -12.72 -17.80 -2.17
CA LYS A 193 -12.96 -16.42 -1.71
C LYS A 193 -14.45 -16.07 -1.76
N TYR A 194 -15.15 -16.41 -2.84
CA TYR A 194 -16.59 -16.14 -3.01
C TYR A 194 -17.45 -16.90 -1.98
N ILE A 195 -17.10 -18.16 -1.66
CA ILE A 195 -17.75 -18.92 -0.58
C ILE A 195 -17.50 -18.26 0.78
N GLU A 196 -16.26 -17.83 1.04
CA GLU A 196 -15.86 -17.25 2.33
C GLU A 196 -16.55 -15.91 2.62
N ILE A 197 -16.72 -15.06 1.60
CA ILE A 197 -17.44 -13.78 1.72
C ILE A 197 -18.97 -13.94 1.59
N GLY A 198 -19.48 -15.16 1.36
CA GLY A 198 -20.91 -15.44 1.23
C GLY A 198 -21.54 -14.98 -0.10
N ALA A 199 -20.74 -14.82 -1.15
CA ALA A 199 -21.22 -14.49 -2.49
C ALA A 199 -21.93 -15.66 -3.19
N LEU A 200 -21.61 -16.89 -2.81
CA LEU A 200 -22.29 -18.11 -3.27
C LEU A 200 -23.21 -18.64 -2.17
N SER A 201 -24.26 -19.37 -2.56
CA SER A 201 -25.16 -20.06 -1.62
C SER A 201 -24.43 -21.14 -0.81
N VAL A 202 -23.39 -21.74 -1.39
CA VAL A 202 -22.55 -22.76 -0.75
C VAL A 202 -21.82 -22.15 0.45
N LYS A 203 -21.89 -22.80 1.60
CA LYS A 203 -21.21 -22.37 2.83
C LYS A 203 -19.96 -23.20 3.09
N ASN A 204 -19.08 -22.69 3.95
CA ASN A 204 -17.90 -23.43 4.39
C ASN A 204 -18.21 -24.78 5.04
N ILE A 205 -19.40 -24.94 5.63
CA ILE A 205 -19.87 -26.20 6.23
C ILE A 205 -20.20 -27.27 5.17
N ASP A 206 -20.59 -26.85 3.96
CA ASP A 206 -20.97 -27.76 2.86
C ASP A 206 -19.73 -28.30 2.15
N LEU A 207 -18.57 -27.67 2.35
CA LEU A 207 -17.32 -28.03 1.70
C LEU A 207 -16.68 -29.28 2.33
N PRO A 208 -16.29 -30.28 1.52
CA PRO A 208 -15.63 -31.48 2.01
C PRO A 208 -14.39 -31.15 2.85
N ARG A 209 -14.38 -31.60 4.11
CA ARG A 209 -13.25 -31.52 5.06
C ARG A 209 -12.80 -30.09 5.44
N LYS A 210 -13.40 -29.01 4.93
CA LYS A 210 -12.98 -27.61 5.19
C LYS A 210 -13.04 -27.26 6.67
N VAL A 211 -14.16 -27.58 7.32
CA VAL A 211 -14.37 -27.34 8.77
C VAL A 211 -13.68 -28.38 9.66
N ARG A 212 -13.28 -29.53 9.11
CA ARG A 212 -12.58 -30.60 9.85
C ARG A 212 -11.09 -30.31 10.04
N TYR A 213 -10.46 -29.68 9.05
CA TYR A 213 -9.05 -29.33 9.13
C TYR A 213 -8.85 -28.02 9.88
N ARG A 214 -8.06 -28.07 10.95
CA ARG A 214 -7.58 -26.86 11.62
C ARG A 214 -6.78 -26.01 10.61
N PRO A 215 -6.98 -24.68 10.57
CA PRO A 215 -6.15 -23.80 9.78
C PRO A 215 -4.68 -24.09 10.09
N ARG A 216 -3.90 -24.42 9.07
CA ARG A 216 -2.47 -24.68 9.25
C ARG A 216 -1.87 -23.39 9.80
N ARG A 217 -1.29 -23.43 11.01
CA ARG A 217 -0.43 -22.35 11.48
C ARG A 217 0.66 -22.21 10.42
N LYS A 218 0.89 -20.99 9.92
CA LYS A 218 2.11 -20.68 9.20
C LYS A 218 3.24 -20.88 10.20
N VAL A 219 3.79 -22.09 10.24
CA VAL A 219 5.10 -22.30 10.82
C VAL A 219 5.99 -21.49 9.90
N GLN A 220 6.51 -20.37 10.38
CA GLN A 220 7.79 -19.88 9.88
C GLN A 220 8.72 -21.07 10.10
N ARG A 221 8.91 -21.89 9.05
CA ARG A 221 10.09 -22.73 9.02
C ARG A 221 11.21 -21.71 9.04
N GLY A 222 11.83 -21.55 10.21
CA GLY A 222 13.09 -20.82 10.28
C GLY A 222 13.98 -21.37 9.17
N TYR A 223 14.77 -20.49 8.56
CA TYR A 223 15.79 -20.87 7.58
C TYR A 223 16.46 -22.15 8.07
N LYS A 224 16.42 -23.20 7.25
CA LYS A 224 16.93 -24.54 7.57
C LYS A 224 18.47 -24.58 7.63
N VAL A 225 19.11 -23.41 7.62
CA VAL A 225 20.55 -23.22 7.59
C VAL A 225 21.03 -23.04 9.03
N ASP A 226 21.91 -23.94 9.47
CA ASP A 226 22.55 -23.84 10.79
C ASP A 226 23.34 -22.54 10.86
N LYS A 227 22.97 -21.62 11.76
CA LYS A 227 23.63 -20.31 11.89
C LYS A 227 25.13 -20.40 12.19
N LYS A 228 25.60 -21.54 12.68
CA LYS A 228 27.04 -21.81 12.86
C LYS A 228 27.82 -21.83 11.54
N CYS A 229 27.17 -22.04 10.39
CA CYS A 229 27.85 -22.01 9.09
C CYS A 229 28.42 -20.62 8.72
N LEU A 230 27.98 -19.56 9.41
CA LEU A 230 28.47 -18.20 9.23
C LEU A 230 29.70 -17.88 10.09
N GLU A 231 30.08 -18.74 11.04
CA GLU A 231 31.30 -18.53 11.84
C GLU A 231 32.53 -18.59 10.92
N GLY A 232 33.33 -17.51 10.89
CA GLY A 232 34.47 -17.36 9.98
C GLY A 232 34.10 -17.09 8.52
N ARG A 233 32.83 -16.78 8.22
CA ARG A 233 32.31 -16.45 6.87
C ARG A 233 31.45 -15.18 6.86
N ARG A 234 31.55 -14.34 7.89
CA ARG A 234 30.82 -13.07 7.94
C ARG A 234 31.45 -12.07 7.00
N TYR A 235 30.71 -11.00 6.73
CA TYR A 235 31.23 -9.89 5.92
C TYR A 235 32.48 -9.26 6.53
N ASP A 236 32.56 -9.17 7.87
CA ASP A 236 33.75 -8.68 8.56
C ASP A 236 34.96 -9.62 8.34
N ASP A 237 34.73 -10.95 8.32
CA ASP A 237 35.78 -11.94 8.02
C ASP A 237 36.26 -11.81 6.56
N TYR A 238 35.33 -11.53 5.63
CA TYR A 238 35.66 -11.24 4.23
C TYR A 238 36.53 -9.98 4.09
N LEU A 239 36.18 -8.89 4.78
CA LEU A 239 36.98 -7.66 4.74
C LEU A 239 38.40 -7.88 5.26
N ALA A 240 38.54 -8.59 6.39
CA ALA A 240 39.85 -8.94 6.93
C ALA A 240 40.66 -9.82 5.96
N PHE A 241 40.03 -10.82 5.35
CA PHE A 241 40.70 -11.72 4.40
C PHE A 241 41.22 -11.00 3.15
N ILE A 242 40.42 -10.09 2.57
CA ILE A 242 40.82 -9.29 1.40
C ILE A 242 41.90 -8.26 1.75
N GLU A 243 41.87 -7.70 2.95
CA GLU A 243 42.92 -6.79 3.43
C GLU A 243 44.29 -7.49 3.52
N GLU A 244 44.30 -8.73 4.00
CA GLU A 244 45.50 -9.59 4.07
C GLU A 244 45.93 -10.13 2.70
N ASN A 245 45.00 -10.35 1.77
CA ASN A 245 45.24 -11.01 0.48
C ASN A 245 44.75 -10.19 -0.72
N LYS A 246 45.44 -9.08 -1.00
CA LYS A 246 45.02 -8.09 -2.02
C LYS A 246 45.03 -8.58 -3.46
N ASP A 247 45.77 -9.65 -3.77
CA ASP A 247 45.92 -10.18 -5.13
C ASP A 247 44.93 -11.33 -5.45
N ILE A 248 43.99 -11.62 -4.54
CA ILE A 248 43.00 -12.69 -4.76
C ILE A 248 41.79 -12.15 -5.53
N SER A 249 41.40 -12.88 -6.57
CA SER A 249 40.22 -12.58 -7.38
C SER A 249 38.93 -12.83 -6.60
N VAL A 250 37.98 -11.90 -6.69
CA VAL A 250 36.67 -12.04 -6.03
C VAL A 250 35.60 -12.34 -7.05
N VAL A 251 34.83 -13.40 -6.79
CA VAL A 251 33.63 -13.74 -7.54
C VAL A 251 32.40 -13.35 -6.73
N GLN A 252 31.51 -12.54 -7.31
CA GLN A 252 30.25 -12.17 -6.69
C GLN A 252 29.12 -13.04 -7.26
N MET A 253 28.19 -13.45 -6.41
CA MET A 253 27.07 -14.29 -6.84
C MET A 253 25.74 -13.79 -6.25
N ASP A 254 24.71 -13.76 -7.10
CA ASP A 254 23.38 -13.27 -6.75
C ASP A 254 22.27 -14.01 -7.52
N SER A 255 21.06 -14.06 -6.94
CA SER A 255 19.86 -14.68 -7.51
C SER A 255 18.85 -13.61 -7.94
N VAL A 256 18.60 -13.49 -9.24
CA VAL A 256 17.59 -12.57 -9.77
C VAL A 256 16.25 -13.30 -9.91
N GLU A 257 15.31 -12.97 -9.02
CA GLU A 257 13.93 -13.45 -9.08
C GLU A 257 13.05 -12.54 -9.96
N GLY A 258 12.39 -13.12 -10.98
CA GLY A 258 11.39 -12.40 -11.78
C GLY A 258 10.02 -12.37 -11.10
N ASN A 259 9.31 -13.50 -11.16
CA ASN A 259 8.02 -13.69 -10.48
C ASN A 259 8.20 -14.63 -9.30
N LYS A 260 7.62 -14.29 -8.13
CA LYS A 260 7.69 -15.15 -6.93
C LYS A 260 7.14 -16.55 -7.21
N GLY A 261 7.98 -17.56 -7.04
CA GLY A 261 7.64 -18.97 -7.29
C GLY A 261 7.78 -19.42 -8.75
N GLY A 262 8.38 -18.61 -9.62
CA GLY A 262 8.76 -18.97 -10.99
C GLY A 262 10.26 -19.23 -11.13
N LYS A 263 10.75 -19.19 -12.38
CA LYS A 263 12.17 -19.36 -12.70
C LYS A 263 13.03 -18.23 -12.12
N VAL A 264 14.27 -18.56 -11.76
CA VAL A 264 15.25 -17.65 -11.15
C VAL A 264 16.55 -17.71 -11.92
N LEU A 265 17.23 -16.58 -12.04
CA LEU A 265 18.50 -16.47 -12.75
C LEU A 265 19.64 -16.38 -11.74
N LEU A 266 20.52 -17.37 -11.68
CA LEU A 266 21.76 -17.30 -10.92
C LEU A 266 22.78 -16.50 -11.74
N THR A 267 23.33 -15.44 -11.13
CA THR A 267 24.37 -14.61 -11.73
C THR A 267 25.67 -14.82 -10.98
N ILE A 268 26.75 -15.08 -11.72
CA ILE A 268 28.11 -15.26 -11.19
C ILE A 268 28.99 -14.24 -11.91
N HIS A 269 29.51 -13.28 -11.19
CA HIS A 269 30.26 -12.14 -11.71
C HIS A 269 31.72 -12.18 -11.26
N PHE A 270 32.62 -12.31 -12.22
CA PHE A 270 34.07 -12.20 -12.03
C PHE A 270 34.45 -10.72 -12.11
N VAL A 271 34.67 -10.11 -10.95
CA VAL A 271 34.78 -8.64 -10.81
C VAL A 271 35.98 -8.09 -11.59
N ASP A 272 37.13 -8.76 -11.51
CA ASP A 272 38.39 -8.26 -12.08
C ASP A 272 38.37 -8.17 -13.61
N VAL A 273 37.64 -9.08 -14.24
CA VAL A 273 37.54 -9.19 -15.71
C VAL A 273 36.20 -8.69 -16.24
N SER A 274 35.29 -8.22 -15.37
CA SER A 274 33.94 -7.79 -15.72
C SER A 274 33.17 -8.82 -16.57
N PHE A 275 33.37 -10.12 -16.24
CA PHE A 275 32.74 -11.24 -16.95
C PHE A 275 31.62 -11.82 -16.08
N MET A 276 30.45 -12.07 -16.67
CA MET A 276 29.29 -12.59 -15.95
C MET A 276 28.73 -13.84 -16.61
N LEU A 277 28.52 -14.89 -15.82
CA LEU A 277 27.75 -16.07 -16.18
C LEU A 277 26.33 -15.95 -15.63
N MET A 278 25.35 -16.39 -16.42
CA MET A 278 23.94 -16.38 -16.03
C MET A 278 23.32 -17.76 -16.28
N PHE A 279 22.83 -18.41 -15.23
CA PHE A 279 22.21 -19.73 -15.30
C PHE A 279 20.73 -19.64 -14.94
N LEU A 280 19.87 -20.13 -15.84
CA LEU A 280 18.43 -20.19 -15.58
C LEU A 280 18.10 -21.43 -14.74
N ARG A 281 17.49 -21.21 -13.57
CA ARG A 281 17.07 -22.25 -12.62
C ARG A 281 15.55 -22.29 -12.52
N ASP A 282 14.98 -23.47 -12.37
CA ASP A 282 13.52 -23.63 -12.26
C ASP A 282 12.98 -23.38 -10.85
N ALA A 283 13.85 -23.38 -9.83
CA ALA A 283 13.50 -23.11 -8.43
C ALA A 283 14.64 -22.36 -7.70
N ASN A 284 14.29 -21.52 -6.72
CA ASN A 284 15.25 -20.86 -5.83
C ASN A 284 15.53 -21.72 -4.59
N ASP A 285 16.41 -22.70 -4.73
CA ASP A 285 16.87 -23.54 -3.63
C ASP A 285 18.37 -23.86 -3.78
N ALA A 286 18.99 -24.35 -2.70
CA ALA A 286 20.42 -24.64 -2.68
C ALA A 286 20.82 -25.77 -3.65
N LYS A 287 19.91 -26.70 -3.92
CA LYS A 287 20.17 -27.81 -4.85
C LYS A 287 20.35 -27.28 -6.27
N SER A 288 19.50 -26.35 -6.70
CA SER A 288 19.62 -25.76 -8.04
C SER A 288 20.87 -24.88 -8.20
N VAL A 289 21.39 -24.29 -7.11
CA VAL A 289 22.71 -23.63 -7.11
C VAL A 289 23.84 -24.66 -7.24
N GLU A 290 23.80 -25.73 -6.45
CA GLU A 290 24.79 -26.82 -6.49
C GLU A 290 24.88 -27.45 -7.88
N GLU A 291 23.75 -27.71 -8.53
CA GLU A 291 23.69 -28.23 -9.90
C GLU A 291 24.41 -27.28 -10.90
N CYS A 292 24.27 -25.96 -10.74
CA CYS A 292 24.97 -24.99 -11.59
C CYS A 292 26.49 -25.03 -11.37
N PHE A 293 26.95 -25.16 -10.12
CA PHE A 293 28.37 -25.31 -9.82
C PHE A 293 28.94 -26.64 -10.30
N GLN A 294 28.16 -27.72 -10.20
CA GLN A 294 28.56 -29.02 -10.74
C GLN A 294 28.79 -28.94 -12.25
N MET A 295 27.92 -28.24 -13.00
CA MET A 295 28.14 -28.00 -14.43
C MET A 295 29.44 -27.25 -14.70
N ILE A 296 29.80 -26.26 -13.87
CA ILE A 296 31.06 -25.52 -14.00
C ILE A 296 32.26 -26.44 -13.71
N VAL A 297 32.19 -27.24 -12.65
CA VAL A 297 33.25 -28.21 -12.28
C VAL A 297 33.43 -29.26 -13.38
N ASP A 298 32.34 -29.78 -13.94
CA ASP A 298 32.37 -30.78 -15.00
C ASP A 298 32.97 -30.22 -16.30
N ALA A 299 32.70 -28.94 -16.61
CA ALA A 299 33.21 -28.27 -17.80
C ALA A 299 34.67 -27.80 -17.66
N SER A 300 35.07 -27.31 -16.49
CA SER A 300 36.39 -26.72 -16.26
C SER A 300 37.41 -27.68 -15.66
N GLY A 301 36.96 -28.72 -14.95
CA GLY A 301 37.79 -29.58 -14.12
C GLY A 301 38.06 -28.98 -12.73
N SER A 302 38.24 -29.86 -11.75
CA SER A 302 38.36 -29.48 -10.33
C SER A 302 39.56 -28.58 -10.01
N GLU A 303 40.66 -28.71 -10.76
CA GLU A 303 41.86 -27.88 -10.58
C GLU A 303 41.60 -26.42 -11.02
N TYR A 304 41.01 -26.23 -12.21
CA TYR A 304 40.68 -24.90 -12.71
C TYR A 304 39.57 -24.25 -11.88
N TYR A 305 38.57 -25.02 -11.46
CA TYR A 305 37.52 -24.53 -10.57
C TYR A 305 38.08 -23.87 -9.31
N LYS A 306 39.02 -24.53 -8.61
CA LYS A 306 39.65 -23.97 -7.41
C LYS A 306 40.44 -22.69 -7.67
N ARG A 307 40.99 -22.53 -8.87
CA ARG A 307 41.72 -21.32 -9.28
C ARG A 307 40.78 -20.18 -9.67
N LEU A 308 39.63 -20.50 -10.28
CA LEU A 308 38.64 -19.53 -10.73
C LEU A 308 37.77 -18.99 -9.60
N PHE A 309 37.53 -19.78 -8.55
CA PHE A 309 36.64 -19.43 -7.44
C PHE A 309 37.38 -19.46 -6.08
N PRO A 310 38.42 -18.64 -5.89
CA PRO A 310 39.15 -18.62 -4.62
C PRO A 310 38.33 -17.98 -3.49
N VAL A 311 37.51 -16.98 -3.80
CA VAL A 311 36.56 -16.34 -2.87
C VAL A 311 35.25 -16.07 -3.60
N ILE A 312 34.15 -16.50 -2.99
CA ILE A 312 32.79 -16.24 -3.48
C ILE A 312 32.06 -15.37 -2.44
N LEU A 313 31.57 -14.21 -2.89
CA LEU A 313 30.77 -13.29 -2.07
C LEU A 313 29.30 -13.36 -2.49
N THR A 314 28.43 -13.68 -1.54
CA THR A 314 26.97 -13.76 -1.72
C THR A 314 26.25 -12.91 -0.68
N ASP A 315 24.96 -12.74 -0.85
CA ASP A 315 24.10 -12.34 0.25
C ASP A 315 23.80 -13.54 1.19
N ASN A 316 23.00 -13.31 2.23
CA ASN A 316 22.54 -14.36 3.15
C ASN A 316 21.25 -15.03 2.65
N GLY A 317 21.09 -15.18 1.33
CA GLY A 317 20.02 -15.93 0.70
C GLY A 317 19.95 -17.36 1.24
N SER A 318 18.74 -17.92 1.32
CA SER A 318 18.54 -19.31 1.80
C SER A 318 19.15 -20.37 0.89
N GLU A 319 19.39 -20.00 -0.36
CA GLU A 319 19.90 -20.84 -1.43
C GLU A 319 21.43 -20.94 -1.47
N PHE A 320 22.14 -20.08 -0.72
CA PHE A 320 23.59 -19.98 -0.72
C PHE A 320 24.25 -20.69 0.47
#